data_AF-A0A1I5NZ10-F1
#
_entry.id   AF-A0A1I5NZ10-F1
#
_cell.length_a   1.000
_cell.length_b   1.000
_cell.length_c   1.000
_cell.angle_alpha   90.00
_cell.angle_beta   90.00
_cell.angle_gamma   90.00
#
_symmetry.space_group_name_H-M   'P 1'
#
loop_
_entity.id
_entity.type
_entity.pdbx_description
1 polymer ?
#
loop_
_entity_poly.entity_id
_entity_poly.type
_entity_poly.pdbx_seq_one_letter_code
_entity_poly.pdbx_strand_id
1 'polypeptide(L)'
;MLQYAKNGALNDKETVVNYLSNKERNHLINAHVNDQVSVKNKSSATYNQNNKSFHLLIYSGYSNTLLFILIFLGVFSFRIFGIEYRGLMFLLAGVLLLIYLVLNEKKMEKYNTIDKKGTFIKHRDNITAILGLAIIYILQGIIHIGETTFNFLGLLLAVILFIPTFQTNKKIKEHFYTVNRK
;
A
#
# COMPACT_ATOMS: atom_id res chain seq x y z
N MET A 1 69.48 -26.78 9.30
CA MET A 1 69.83 -26.89 7.87
C MET A 1 69.86 -25.49 7.29
N LEU A 2 71.06 -24.93 7.18
CA LEU A 2 71.38 -23.78 6.33
C LEU A 2 71.56 -24.31 4.91
N GLN A 3 71.01 -23.62 3.90
CA GLN A 3 71.74 -23.38 2.66
C GLN A 3 71.15 -22.17 1.93
N TYR A 4 71.95 -21.12 1.89
CA TYR A 4 71.88 -20.04 0.91
C TYR A 4 72.06 -20.60 -0.50
N ALA A 5 71.20 -20.19 -1.43
CA ALA A 5 71.56 -19.99 -2.83
C ALA A 5 70.52 -19.05 -3.44
N LYS A 6 70.82 -18.10 -4.31
CA LYS A 6 72.04 -17.43 -4.77
C LYS A 6 71.46 -16.31 -5.63
N ASN A 7 71.91 -15.07 -5.46
CA ASN A 7 71.58 -13.98 -6.37
C ASN A 7 72.05 -14.40 -7.78
N GLY A 8 71.09 -14.85 -8.59
CA GLY A 8 71.24 -15.03 -10.02
C GLY A 8 70.61 -13.82 -10.68
N ALA A 9 71.46 -12.90 -11.11
CA ALA A 9 71.06 -11.81 -11.99
C ALA A 9 70.41 -12.41 -13.25
N LEU A 10 69.09 -12.33 -13.34
CA LEU A 10 68.38 -12.31 -14.60
C LEU A 10 67.77 -10.91 -14.72
N ASN A 11 68.64 -10.05 -15.23
CA ASN A 11 68.29 -8.86 -15.96
C ASN A 11 67.36 -9.25 -17.11
N ASP A 12 66.06 -9.33 -16.83
CA ASP A 12 65.04 -9.14 -17.84
C ASP A 12 64.07 -8.11 -17.28
N LYS A 13 64.04 -6.98 -17.98
CA LYS A 13 62.99 -5.99 -17.85
C LYS A 13 61.67 -6.72 -18.05
N GLU A 14 60.98 -7.07 -16.97
CA GLU A 14 59.53 -7.21 -17.02
C GLU A 14 58.99 -5.78 -17.26
N THR A 15 59.09 -5.34 -18.51
CA THR A 15 58.11 -4.46 -19.09
C THR A 15 56.78 -5.18 -18.88
N VAL A 16 56.09 -4.85 -17.80
CA VAL A 16 54.63 -4.95 -17.75
C VAL A 16 54.19 -4.13 -18.95
N VAL A 17 54.02 -4.80 -20.10
CA VAL A 17 53.55 -4.18 -21.31
C VAL A 17 52.19 -3.64 -20.96
N ASN A 18 52.14 -2.33 -20.82
CA ASN A 18 50.93 -1.62 -20.46
C ASN A 18 50.09 -1.56 -21.74
N TYR A 19 49.40 -2.66 -22.04
CA TYR A 19 48.64 -2.85 -23.29
C TYR A 19 47.49 -1.85 -23.46
N LEU A 20 47.19 -1.06 -22.41
CA LEU A 20 46.13 -0.07 -22.40
C LEU A 20 46.71 1.32 -22.18
N SER A 21 46.37 2.26 -23.06
CA SER A 21 46.66 3.67 -22.85
C SER A 21 45.93 4.17 -21.58
N ASN A 22 46.44 5.25 -20.98
CA ASN A 22 45.79 5.85 -19.81
C ASN A 22 44.33 6.25 -20.06
N LYS A 23 43.97 6.58 -21.31
CA LYS A 23 42.59 6.85 -21.71
C LYS A 23 41.71 5.60 -21.62
N GLU A 24 42.20 4.45 -22.09
CA GLU A 24 41.44 3.20 -22.12
C GLU A 24 41.23 2.64 -20.71
N ARG A 25 42.25 2.75 -19.84
CA ARG A 25 42.09 2.42 -18.41
C ARG A 25 41.05 3.28 -17.71
N ASN A 26 41.11 4.59 -17.90
CA ASN A 26 40.13 5.50 -17.30
C ASN A 26 38.72 5.24 -17.85
N HIS A 27 38.59 4.87 -19.13
CA HIS A 27 37.31 4.48 -19.72
C HIS A 27 36.74 3.21 -19.07
N LEU A 28 37.57 2.17 -18.88
CA LEU A 28 37.15 0.92 -18.24
C LEU A 28 36.78 1.10 -16.76
N ILE A 29 37.55 1.92 -16.02
CA ILE A 29 37.25 2.26 -14.62
C ILE A 29 35.92 3.01 -14.54
N ASN A 30 35.70 4.02 -15.39
CA ASN A 30 34.46 4.79 -15.40
C ASN A 30 33.25 3.94 -15.82
N ALA A 31 33.41 3.02 -16.77
CA ALA A 31 32.37 2.08 -17.15
C ALA A 31 32.01 1.15 -15.99
N HIS A 32 33.01 0.59 -15.29
CA HIS A 32 32.78 -0.27 -14.13
C HIS A 32 32.10 0.47 -12.97
N VAL A 33 32.53 1.70 -12.68
CA VAL A 33 31.89 2.55 -11.65
C VAL A 33 30.45 2.88 -12.03
N ASN A 34 30.19 3.25 -13.29
CA ASN A 34 28.83 3.51 -13.76
C ASN A 34 27.94 2.27 -13.69
N ASP A 35 28.47 1.09 -14.00
CA ASP A 35 27.72 -0.16 -13.88
C ASP A 35 27.37 -0.46 -12.42
N GLN A 36 28.33 -0.33 -11.49
CA GLN A 36 28.08 -0.51 -10.06
C GLN A 36 27.06 0.50 -9.52
N VAL A 37 27.14 1.76 -9.94
CA VAL A 37 26.18 2.80 -9.59
C VAL A 37 24.80 2.48 -10.19
N SER A 38 24.73 2.00 -11.43
CA SER A 38 23.47 1.62 -12.08
C SER A 38 22.80 0.43 -11.38
N VAL A 39 23.57 -0.58 -10.97
CA VAL A 39 23.08 -1.76 -10.25
C VAL A 39 22.59 -1.37 -8.86
N LYS A 40 23.35 -0.54 -8.14
CA LYS A 40 22.94 -0.02 -6.83
C LYS A 40 21.69 0.85 -6.93
N ASN A 41 21.59 1.71 -7.94
CA ASN A 41 20.42 2.53 -8.20
C ASN A 41 19.19 1.67 -8.54
N LYS A 42 19.33 0.66 -9.41
CA LYS A 42 18.25 -0.30 -9.71
C LYS A 42 17.81 -1.05 -8.45
N SER A 43 18.73 -1.58 -7.65
CA SER A 43 18.45 -2.26 -6.38
C SER A 43 17.67 -1.36 -5.41
N SER A 44 18.11 -0.12 -5.22
CA SER A 44 17.46 0.85 -4.34
C SER A 44 16.08 1.30 -4.84
N ALA A 45 15.91 1.44 -6.16
CA ALA A 45 14.63 1.77 -6.79
C ALA A 45 13.63 0.62 -6.63
N THR A 46 14.07 -0.63 -6.84
CA THR A 46 13.25 -1.83 -6.61
C THR A 46 12.86 -1.97 -5.14
N TYR A 47 13.78 -1.76 -4.20
CA TYR A 47 13.48 -1.76 -2.77
C TYR A 47 12.43 -0.70 -2.40
N ASN A 48 12.60 0.54 -2.88
CA ASN A 48 11.66 1.63 -2.63
C ASN A 48 10.28 1.37 -3.23
N GLN A 49 10.22 0.78 -4.43
CA GLN A 49 8.97 0.41 -5.09
C GLN A 49 8.24 -0.71 -4.33
N ASN A 50 8.96 -1.74 -3.90
CA ASN A 50 8.40 -2.84 -3.11
C ASN A 50 7.88 -2.35 -1.75
N ASN A 51 8.63 -1.47 -1.07
CA ASN A 51 8.23 -0.90 0.21
C ASN A 51 6.97 -0.02 0.08
N LYS A 52 6.90 0.81 -0.97
CA LYS A 52 5.70 1.62 -1.27
C LYS A 52 4.47 0.75 -1.53
N SER A 53 4.61 -0.29 -2.35
CA SER A 53 3.53 -1.24 -2.65
C SER A 53 3.09 -2.02 -1.41
N PHE A 54 4.02 -2.40 -0.53
CA PHE A 54 3.73 -3.08 0.73
C PHE A 54 2.91 -2.20 1.69
N HIS A 55 3.34 -0.95 1.91
CA HIS A 55 2.57 -0.03 2.74
C HIS A 55 1.19 0.27 2.15
N LEU A 56 1.07 0.40 0.83
CA LEU A 56 -0.21 0.58 0.15
C LEU A 56 -1.15 -0.60 0.42
N LEU A 57 -0.65 -1.84 0.37
CA LEU A 57 -1.42 -3.04 0.70
C LEU A 57 -1.87 -3.04 2.16
N ILE A 58 -1.00 -2.66 3.09
CA ILE A 58 -1.34 -2.55 4.52
C ILE A 58 -2.49 -1.55 4.75
N TYR A 59 -2.38 -0.34 4.20
CA TYR A 59 -3.45 0.67 4.34
C TYR A 59 -4.75 0.23 3.66
N SER A 60 -4.66 -0.50 2.54
CA SER A 60 -5.82 -1.12 1.92
C SER A 60 -6.46 -2.18 2.82
N GLY A 61 -5.66 -2.99 3.52
CA GLY A 61 -6.15 -3.97 4.49
C GLY A 61 -6.88 -3.30 5.65
N TYR A 62 -6.23 -2.35 6.33
CA TYR A 62 -6.83 -1.67 7.48
C TYR A 62 -8.09 -0.88 7.14
N SER A 63 -8.09 -0.12 6.03
CA SER A 63 -9.30 0.61 5.62
C SER A 63 -10.46 -0.33 5.28
N ASN A 64 -10.18 -1.47 4.64
CA ASN A 64 -11.20 -2.45 4.30
C ASN A 64 -11.76 -3.16 5.55
N THR A 65 -10.90 -3.56 6.49
CA THR A 65 -11.32 -4.15 7.78
C THR A 65 -12.18 -3.17 8.58
N LEU A 66 -11.77 -1.91 8.64
CA LEU A 66 -12.52 -0.87 9.36
C LEU A 66 -13.89 -0.61 8.71
N LEU A 67 -13.99 -0.67 7.38
CA LEU A 67 -15.26 -0.59 6.67
C LEU A 67 -16.20 -1.74 7.06
N PHE A 68 -15.70 -2.98 7.13
CA PHE A 68 -16.50 -4.12 7.60
C PHE A 68 -16.95 -3.96 9.05
N ILE A 69 -16.08 -3.47 9.93
CA ILE A 69 -16.43 -3.17 11.33
C ILE A 69 -17.56 -2.14 11.38
N LEU A 70 -17.46 -1.05 10.60
CA LEU A 70 -18.49 -0.01 10.54
C LEU A 70 -19.84 -0.54 10.05
N ILE A 71 -19.85 -1.40 9.03
CA ILE A 71 -21.06 -2.05 8.52
C ILE A 71 -21.66 -2.96 9.59
N PHE A 72 -20.84 -3.83 10.20
CA PHE A 72 -21.30 -4.76 11.22
C PHE A 72 -21.85 -4.03 12.44
N LEU A 73 -21.15 -2.99 12.90
CA LEU A 73 -21.62 -2.13 13.98
C LEU A 73 -22.97 -1.50 13.60
N GLY A 74 -23.12 -0.93 12.41
CA GLY A 74 -24.37 -0.30 11.99
C GLY A 74 -25.56 -1.27 11.88
N VAL A 75 -25.30 -2.52 11.52
CA VAL A 75 -26.35 -3.55 11.36
C VAL A 75 -26.78 -4.14 12.71
N PHE A 76 -25.83 -4.42 13.61
CA PHE A 76 -26.11 -5.21 14.81
C PHE A 76 -26.17 -4.37 16.10
N SER A 77 -25.44 -3.26 16.19
CA SER A 77 -25.30 -2.54 17.47
C SER A 77 -26.63 -2.01 18.00
N PHE A 78 -27.46 -1.42 17.14
CA PHE A 78 -28.76 -0.87 17.57
C PHE A 78 -29.74 -1.94 18.07
N ARG A 79 -29.58 -3.18 17.60
CA ARG A 79 -30.39 -4.31 18.07
C ARG A 79 -29.89 -4.86 19.42
N ILE A 80 -28.57 -4.91 19.61
CA ILE A 80 -27.96 -5.45 20.83
C ILE A 80 -28.06 -4.46 21.99
N PHE A 81 -27.73 -3.19 21.73
CA PHE A 81 -27.64 -2.16 22.76
C PHE A 81 -28.94 -1.35 22.92
N GLY A 82 -29.86 -1.44 21.96
CA GLY A 82 -31.16 -0.76 22.02
C GLY A 82 -31.07 0.77 21.92
N ILE A 83 -32.19 1.42 22.25
CA ILE A 83 -32.37 2.87 22.04
C ILE A 83 -31.56 3.75 23.00
N GLU A 84 -31.28 3.24 24.20
CA GLU A 84 -30.60 3.97 25.28
C GLU A 84 -29.17 4.39 24.88
N TYR A 85 -28.46 3.52 24.15
CA TYR A 85 -27.07 3.76 23.73
C TYR A 85 -26.96 4.30 22.30
N ARG A 86 -28.07 4.70 21.67
CA ARG A 86 -28.08 5.17 20.27
C ARG A 86 -27.07 6.29 20.02
N GLY A 87 -27.07 7.30 20.88
CA GLY A 87 -26.15 8.44 20.76
C GLY A 87 -24.69 8.02 20.85
N LEU A 88 -24.37 7.10 21.77
CA LEU A 88 -23.04 6.54 21.93
C LEU A 88 -22.61 5.76 20.67
N MET A 89 -23.50 4.96 20.08
CA MET A 89 -23.22 4.21 18.85
C MET A 89 -22.97 5.12 17.65
N PHE A 90 -23.73 6.21 17.50
CA PHE A 90 -23.45 7.23 16.48
C PHE A 90 -22.10 7.92 16.69
N LEU A 91 -21.76 8.25 17.94
CA LEU A 91 -20.46 8.85 18.26
C LEU A 91 -19.31 7.89 17.93
N LEU A 92 -19.41 6.63 18.36
CA LEU A 92 -18.42 5.60 18.07
C LEU A 92 -18.25 5.40 16.56
N ALA A 93 -19.35 5.29 15.82
CA ALA A 93 -19.33 5.18 14.37
C ALA A 93 -18.71 6.41 13.70
N GLY A 94 -18.98 7.62 14.20
CA GLY A 94 -18.36 8.85 13.72
C GLY A 94 -16.84 8.85 13.91
N VAL A 95 -16.35 8.43 15.08
CA VAL A 95 -14.90 8.31 15.35
C VAL A 95 -14.26 7.28 14.42
N LEU A 96 -14.87 6.10 14.28
CA LEU A 96 -14.36 5.05 13.38
C LEU A 96 -14.39 5.50 11.91
N LEU A 97 -15.41 6.24 11.50
CA LEU A 97 -15.51 6.80 10.15
C LEU A 97 -14.40 7.84 9.90
N LEU A 98 -14.08 8.71 10.86
CA LEU A 98 -12.96 9.64 10.74
C LEU A 98 -11.62 8.90 10.57
N ILE A 99 -11.39 7.85 11.37
CA ILE A 99 -10.19 7.01 11.24
C ILE A 99 -10.17 6.36 9.85
N TYR A 100 -11.30 5.85 9.36
CA TYR A 100 -11.41 5.28 8.01
C TYR A 100 -11.04 6.30 6.94
N LEU A 101 -11.55 7.53 7.02
CA LEU A 101 -11.25 8.59 6.05
C LEU A 101 -9.76 8.95 6.05
N VAL A 102 -9.12 9.03 7.23
CA VAL A 102 -7.67 9.27 7.35
C VAL A 102 -6.86 8.13 6.75
N LEU A 103 -7.24 6.87 7.02
CA LEU A 103 -6.57 5.71 6.42
C LEU A 103 -6.76 5.68 4.90
N ASN A 104 -7.95 6.04 4.41
CA ASN A 104 -8.24 6.09 2.99
C ASN A 104 -7.46 7.21 2.31
N GLU A 105 -7.28 8.37 2.94
CA GLU A 105 -6.43 9.46 2.45
C GLU A 105 -4.98 8.98 2.26
N LYS A 106 -4.38 8.39 3.30
CA LYS A 106 -3.01 7.84 3.24
C LYS A 106 -2.86 6.73 2.20
N LYS A 107 -3.88 5.89 2.03
CA LYS A 107 -3.93 4.85 0.99
C LYS A 107 -3.92 5.50 -0.40
N MET A 108 -4.78 6.48 -0.63
CA MET A 108 -4.97 7.07 -1.95
C MET A 108 -3.83 8.02 -2.34
N GLU A 109 -3.16 8.67 -1.38
CA GLU A 109 -1.92 9.41 -1.61
C GLU A 109 -0.85 8.51 -2.23
N LYS A 110 -0.67 7.30 -1.69
CA LYS A 110 0.25 6.30 -2.26
C LYS A 110 -0.24 5.76 -3.60
N TYR A 111 -1.55 5.50 -3.73
CA TYR A 111 -2.13 5.01 -4.98
C TYR A 111 -2.02 6.01 -6.14
N ASN A 112 -2.08 7.32 -5.85
CA ASN A 112 -1.91 8.40 -6.85
C ASN A 112 -0.56 8.35 -7.57
N THR A 113 0.48 7.78 -6.93
CA THR A 113 1.79 7.59 -7.57
C THR A 113 1.77 6.49 -8.64
N ILE A 114 0.75 5.63 -8.64
CA ILE A 114 0.57 4.52 -9.58
C ILE A 114 -0.48 4.88 -10.64
N ASP A 115 -1.59 5.49 -10.23
CA ASP A 115 -2.68 5.90 -11.10
C ASP A 115 -3.04 7.37 -10.86
N LYS A 116 -2.82 8.22 -11.86
CA LYS A 116 -3.10 9.66 -11.80
C LYS A 116 -4.59 9.97 -11.54
N LYS A 117 -5.49 8.99 -11.71
CA LYS A 117 -6.92 9.12 -11.37
C LYS A 117 -7.22 8.85 -9.90
N GLY A 118 -6.22 8.56 -9.05
CA GLY A 118 -6.45 8.20 -7.66
C GLY A 118 -7.18 9.28 -6.84
N THR A 119 -7.05 10.57 -7.15
CA THR A 119 -7.83 11.63 -6.47
C THR A 119 -9.32 11.51 -6.77
N PHE A 120 -9.71 11.23 -8.01
CA PHE A 120 -11.12 10.99 -8.36
C PHE A 120 -11.64 9.72 -7.69
N ILE A 121 -10.86 8.63 -7.75
CA ILE A 121 -11.20 7.35 -7.13
C ILE A 121 -11.39 7.54 -5.61
N LYS A 122 -10.55 8.36 -4.97
CA LYS A 122 -10.64 8.69 -3.54
C LYS A 122 -11.98 9.33 -3.22
N HIS A 123 -12.36 10.37 -3.95
CA HIS A 123 -13.62 11.07 -3.73
C HIS A 123 -14.82 10.14 -3.94
N ARG A 124 -14.81 9.36 -5.03
CA ARG A 124 -15.84 8.35 -5.28
C ARG A 124 -15.96 7.38 -4.10
N ASP A 125 -14.86 6.74 -3.69
CA ASP A 125 -14.88 5.71 -2.65
C ASP A 125 -15.29 6.27 -1.28
N ASN A 126 -14.87 7.50 -0.95
CA ASN A 126 -15.31 8.18 0.27
C ASN A 126 -16.80 8.51 0.23
N ILE A 127 -17.29 9.11 -0.86
CA ILE A 127 -18.69 9.51 -0.99
C ILE A 127 -19.58 8.28 -0.93
N THR A 128 -19.28 7.23 -1.69
CA THR A 128 -20.11 6.04 -1.72
C THR A 128 -20.05 5.27 -0.39
N ALA A 129 -18.90 5.25 0.30
CA ALA A 129 -18.82 4.67 1.64
C ALA A 129 -19.63 5.45 2.68
N ILE A 130 -19.54 6.79 2.68
CA ILE A 130 -20.32 7.65 3.58
C ILE A 130 -21.82 7.47 3.32
N LEU A 131 -22.25 7.47 2.07
CA LEU A 131 -23.66 7.28 1.71
C LEU A 131 -24.16 5.89 2.11
N GLY A 132 -23.39 4.83 1.84
CA GLY A 132 -23.74 3.47 2.24
C GLY A 132 -23.88 3.34 3.75
N LEU A 133 -22.94 3.89 4.52
CA LEU A 133 -23.02 3.90 5.98
C LEU A 133 -24.18 4.76 6.49
N ALA A 134 -24.42 5.94 5.91
CA ALA A 134 -25.53 6.79 6.29
C ALA A 134 -26.87 6.06 6.13
N ILE A 135 -27.07 5.36 5.01
CA ILE A 135 -28.28 4.55 4.77
C ILE A 135 -28.42 3.48 5.86
N ILE A 136 -27.37 2.71 6.16
CA ILE A 136 -27.41 1.66 7.20
C ILE A 136 -27.77 2.25 8.56
N TYR A 137 -27.08 3.30 8.99
CA TYR A 137 -27.25 3.87 10.32
C TYR A 137 -28.56 4.62 10.49
N ILE A 138 -29.09 5.26 9.44
CA ILE A 138 -30.43 5.86 9.48
C ILE A 138 -31.49 4.76 9.54
N LEU A 139 -31.38 3.73 8.69
CA LEU A 139 -32.36 2.63 8.66
C LEU A 139 -32.40 1.89 10.00
N GLN A 140 -31.26 1.52 10.57
CA GLN A 140 -31.19 0.69 11.78
C GLN A 140 -31.23 1.51 13.07
N GLY A 141 -30.62 2.70 13.08
CA GLY A 141 -30.51 3.54 14.28
C GLY A 141 -31.64 4.54 14.46
N ILE A 142 -32.44 4.82 13.42
CA ILE A 142 -33.56 5.77 13.50
C ILE A 142 -34.88 5.10 13.18
N ILE A 143 -34.98 4.39 12.06
CA ILE A 143 -36.26 3.85 11.57
C ILE A 143 -36.65 2.54 12.28
N HIS A 144 -35.77 1.54 12.29
CA HIS A 144 -36.07 0.19 12.81
C HIS A 144 -35.51 -0.03 14.22
N ILE A 145 -35.28 1.03 14.99
CA ILE A 145 -34.65 0.89 16.30
C ILE A 145 -35.60 0.20 17.28
N GLY A 146 -35.15 -0.91 17.88
CA GLY A 146 -35.98 -1.72 18.77
C GLY A 146 -37.05 -2.56 18.08
N GLU A 147 -37.11 -2.54 16.74
CA GLU A 147 -37.99 -3.42 15.98
C GLU A 147 -37.34 -4.78 15.74
N THR A 148 -38.16 -5.84 15.63
CA THR A 148 -37.71 -7.17 15.21
C THR A 148 -37.62 -7.30 13.68
N THR A 149 -38.19 -6.33 12.95
CA THR A 149 -38.26 -6.27 11.50
C THR A 149 -36.96 -5.78 10.89
N PHE A 150 -36.37 -6.60 10.01
CA PHE A 150 -35.11 -6.30 9.34
C PHE A 150 -35.34 -5.83 7.90
N ASN A 151 -34.93 -4.60 7.57
CA ASN A 151 -35.05 -4.07 6.22
C ASN A 151 -33.90 -4.55 5.31
N PHE A 152 -34.09 -5.74 4.74
CA PHE A 152 -33.13 -6.36 3.82
C PHE A 152 -32.87 -5.53 2.56
N LEU A 153 -33.91 -4.92 1.98
CA LEU A 153 -33.78 -4.14 0.74
C LEU A 153 -32.93 -2.88 0.95
N GLY A 154 -33.15 -2.17 2.06
CA GLY A 154 -32.34 -1.01 2.43
C GLY A 154 -30.88 -1.38 2.68
N LEU A 155 -30.61 -2.52 3.33
CA LEU A 155 -29.24 -3.02 3.48
C LEU A 155 -28.62 -3.37 2.12
N LEU A 156 -29.35 -4.05 1.23
CA LEU A 156 -28.87 -4.41 -0.10
C LEU A 156 -28.42 -3.16 -0.89
N LEU A 157 -29.26 -2.12 -0.90
CA LEU A 157 -28.96 -0.85 -1.57
C LEU A 157 -27.71 -0.18 -0.98
N ALA A 158 -27.55 -0.20 0.35
CA ALA A 158 -26.36 0.31 1.00
C ALA A 158 -25.10 -0.48 0.61
N VAL A 159 -25.20 -1.81 0.52
CA VAL A 159 -24.06 -2.68 0.19
C VAL A 159 -23.52 -2.40 -1.22
N ILE A 160 -24.41 -2.11 -2.17
CA ILE A 160 -24.04 -1.75 -3.55
C ILE A 160 -23.10 -0.54 -3.58
N LEU A 161 -23.27 0.42 -2.67
CA LEU A 161 -22.44 1.62 -2.60
C LEU A 161 -21.00 1.32 -2.13
N PHE A 162 -20.72 0.16 -1.55
CA PHE A 162 -19.35 -0.24 -1.20
C PHE A 162 -18.61 -0.97 -2.34
N ILE A 163 -19.31 -1.36 -3.42
CA ILE A 163 -18.71 -2.06 -4.57
C ILE A 163 -17.51 -1.29 -5.15
N PRO A 164 -17.59 0.03 -5.41
CA PRO A 164 -16.46 0.78 -5.97
C PRO A 164 -15.21 0.71 -5.08
N THR A 165 -15.39 0.79 -3.76
CA THR A 165 -14.31 0.67 -2.77
C THR A 165 -13.67 -0.72 -2.80
N PHE A 166 -14.46 -1.78 -2.89
CA PHE A 166 -13.95 -3.15 -3.01
C PHE A 166 -13.18 -3.35 -4.32
N GLN A 167 -13.64 -2.76 -5.43
CA GLN A 167 -12.93 -2.79 -6.71
C GLN A 167 -11.58 -2.08 -6.63
N THR A 168 -11.50 -0.92 -5.96
CA THR A 168 -10.22 -0.22 -5.75
C THR A 168 -9.24 -1.07 -4.94
N ASN A 169 -9.70 -1.67 -3.83
CA ASN A 169 -8.87 -2.52 -2.99
C ASN A 169 -8.39 -3.78 -3.75
N LYS A 170 -9.24 -4.33 -4.64
CA LYS A 170 -8.84 -5.44 -5.52
C LYS A 170 -7.71 -5.04 -6.47
N LYS A 171 -7.81 -3.87 -7.11
CA LYS A 171 -6.75 -3.35 -8.01
C LYS A 171 -5.43 -3.11 -7.27
N ILE A 172 -5.49 -2.59 -6.04
CA ILE A 172 -4.30 -2.42 -5.18
C ILE A 172 -3.63 -3.77 -4.90
N LYS A 173 -4.42 -4.78 -4.54
CA LYS A 173 -3.94 -6.14 -4.29
C LYS A 173 -3.29 -6.75 -5.54
N GLU A 174 -3.95 -6.62 -6.70
CA GLU A 174 -3.40 -7.07 -7.99
C GLU A 174 -2.08 -6.40 -8.31
N HIS A 175 -1.99 -5.07 -8.19
CA HIS A 175 -0.76 -4.33 -8.41
C HIS A 175 0.38 -4.79 -7.49
N PHE A 176 0.09 -5.02 -6.21
CA PHE A 176 1.08 -5.55 -5.27
C PHE A 176 1.65 -6.89 -5.73
N TYR A 177 0.81 -7.84 -6.17
CA TYR A 177 1.29 -9.13 -6.66
C TYR A 177 2.02 -9.04 -7.99
N THR A 178 1.66 -8.10 -8.87
CA THR A 178 2.40 -7.87 -10.11
C THR A 178 3.81 -7.34 -9.84
N VAL A 179 3.96 -6.40 -8.92
CA VAL A 179 5.26 -5.78 -8.61
C VAL A 179 6.14 -6.71 -7.76
N ASN A 180 5.55 -7.52 -6.88
CA ASN A 180 6.29 -8.41 -5.97
C ASN A 180 6.30 -9.87 -6.40
N ARG A 181 5.81 -10.21 -7.60
CA ARG A 181 5.99 -11.54 -8.18
C ARG A 181 7.48 -11.74 -8.47
N LYS A 182 8.15 -12.41 -7.54
CA LYS A 182 9.39 -13.14 -7.78
C LYS A 182 9.03 -14.60 -8.02
#